data_AF-E4XYT5-F1
#
_entry.id   AF-E4XYT5-F1
#
_cell.length_a   1.000
_cell.length_b   1.000
_cell.length_c   1.000
_cell.angle_alpha   90.00
_cell.angle_beta   90.00
_cell.angle_gamma   90.00
#
_symmetry.space_group_name_H-M   'P 1'
#
loop_
_entity.id
_entity.type
_entity.pdbx_description
1 polymer ?
#
loop_
_entity_poly.entity_id
_entity_poly.type
_entity_poly.pdbx_seq_one_letter_code
_entity_poly.pdbx_strand_id
1 'polypeptide(L)'
;LPVLKGRRTCSIKFSKRAREEEFGNVKVKLDCSNTRISMPLAEDGKEESFEGPFEKMIVPGHTTQVDFYRSGLTILKRELLEGAFRLQTADFSENFLKNLPFDLFVKNQIISEINLSKNQIRSVPPRLFLGLNQLKSIDLSHNQIGSLNKLLFKDANSVTQLDLSNNRLLSITRVTLMNMINLQSLDLSSNRFRDLSALKFDGKQLESIKLGHNNLDKLSMTMFKHLDNVKKGAL
;
A
#
# COMPACT_ATOMS: atom_id res chain seq x y z
N LEU A 1 26.58 -26.03 -23.55
CA LEU A 1 25.44 -25.14 -23.83
C LEU A 1 24.21 -25.69 -23.11
N PRO A 2 23.80 -25.17 -21.95
CA PRO A 2 22.54 -25.60 -21.36
C PRO A 2 21.40 -24.93 -22.13
N VAL A 3 20.58 -25.76 -22.76
CA VAL A 3 19.33 -25.38 -23.42
C VAL A 3 18.31 -25.05 -22.33
N LEU A 4 17.96 -23.78 -22.17
CA LEU A 4 16.85 -23.34 -21.33
C LEU A 4 15.52 -23.71 -22.02
N LYS A 5 15.07 -24.95 -21.84
CA LYS A 5 13.70 -25.37 -22.18
C LYS A 5 12.73 -24.85 -21.11
N GLY A 6 11.86 -23.92 -21.51
CA GLY A 6 10.70 -23.47 -20.75
C GLY A 6 10.75 -21.99 -20.38
N ARG A 7 10.14 -21.12 -21.21
CA ARG A 7 9.83 -19.74 -20.80
C ARG A 7 8.87 -19.81 -19.60
N ARG A 8 9.34 -19.34 -18.44
CA ARG A 8 8.54 -19.21 -17.22
C ARG A 8 7.65 -17.98 -17.37
N THR A 9 6.38 -18.16 -17.73
CA THR A 9 5.44 -17.05 -18.01
C THR A 9 4.34 -16.98 -16.96
N CYS A 10 4.26 -15.88 -16.19
CA CYS A 10 3.01 -15.53 -15.49
C CYS A 10 1.97 -15.08 -16.52
N SER A 11 0.71 -15.48 -16.32
CA SER A 11 -0.38 -15.13 -17.23
C SER A 11 -1.41 -14.25 -16.52
N ILE A 12 -1.93 -13.25 -17.23
CA ILE A 12 -3.06 -12.45 -16.74
C ILE A 12 -4.33 -13.31 -16.85
N LYS A 13 -5.03 -13.49 -15.74
CA LYS A 13 -6.37 -14.08 -15.72
C LYS A 13 -7.40 -12.98 -15.51
N PHE A 14 -8.36 -12.92 -16.43
CA PHE A 14 -9.55 -12.11 -16.30
C PHE A 14 -10.63 -12.95 -15.64
N SER A 15 -11.17 -12.48 -14.51
CA SER A 15 -12.37 -13.09 -13.94
C SER A 15 -13.51 -12.08 -14.04
N LYS A 16 -14.56 -12.41 -14.79
CA LYS A 16 -15.85 -11.73 -14.68
C LYS A 16 -16.61 -12.37 -13.50
N ARG A 17 -17.27 -11.56 -12.66
CA ARG A 17 -18.30 -12.12 -11.76
C ARG A 17 -19.42 -12.69 -12.65
N ALA A 18 -19.79 -13.93 -12.40
CA ALA A 18 -20.64 -14.76 -13.27
C ALA A 18 -22.13 -14.32 -13.38
N ARG A 19 -22.51 -13.09 -12.99
CA ARG A 19 -23.93 -12.67 -12.95
C ARG A 19 -24.23 -11.21 -13.31
N GLU A 20 -23.35 -10.50 -14.01
CA GLU A 20 -23.67 -9.16 -14.52
C GLU A 20 -23.42 -9.10 -16.03
N GLU A 21 -24.45 -9.49 -16.78
CA GLU A 21 -24.62 -9.14 -18.19
C GLU A 21 -24.97 -7.65 -18.29
N GLU A 22 -23.96 -6.78 -18.19
CA GLU A 22 -23.91 -5.39 -18.70
C GLU A 22 -22.69 -4.69 -18.09
N PHE A 23 -21.66 -4.39 -18.90
CA PHE A 23 -20.48 -3.57 -18.50
C PHE A 23 -19.79 -3.93 -17.16
N GLY A 24 -19.90 -5.19 -16.72
CA GLY A 24 -19.55 -5.63 -15.38
C GLY A 24 -18.08 -5.46 -15.00
N ASN A 25 -17.86 -5.20 -13.70
CA ASN A 25 -16.56 -5.03 -13.05
C ASN A 25 -15.54 -6.09 -13.51
N VAL A 26 -14.50 -5.64 -14.23
CA VAL A 26 -13.42 -6.53 -14.68
C VAL A 26 -12.33 -6.57 -13.63
N LYS A 27 -12.16 -7.74 -13.00
CA LYS A 27 -11.04 -8.05 -12.12
C LYS A 27 -9.90 -8.67 -12.92
N VAL A 28 -8.73 -8.06 -12.82
CA VAL A 28 -7.47 -8.54 -13.39
C VAL A 28 -6.68 -9.17 -12.25
N LYS A 29 -6.44 -10.48 -12.36
CA LYS A 29 -5.58 -11.22 -11.44
C LYS A 29 -4.33 -11.65 -12.18
N LEU A 30 -3.17 -11.48 -11.57
CA LEU A 30 -1.95 -12.09 -12.07
C LEU A 30 -1.86 -13.52 -11.53
N ASP A 31 -1.82 -14.50 -12.41
CA ASP A 31 -1.63 -15.89 -12.02
C ASP A 31 -0.21 -16.35 -12.36
N CYS A 32 0.58 -16.50 -11.31
CA CYS A 32 1.94 -17.03 -11.35
C CYS A 32 2.04 -18.47 -10.81
N SER A 33 0.94 -19.18 -10.57
CA SER A 33 0.92 -20.52 -9.95
C SER A 33 1.77 -21.58 -10.68
N ASN A 34 2.01 -21.42 -11.98
CA ASN A 34 2.92 -22.25 -12.77
C ASN A 34 4.39 -21.75 -12.80
N THR A 35 4.71 -20.76 -11.97
CA THR A 35 6.03 -20.15 -11.89
C THR A 35 6.61 -20.48 -10.51
N ARG A 36 7.60 -21.37 -10.44
CA ARG A 36 8.44 -21.46 -9.24
C ARG A 36 9.23 -20.15 -9.14
N ILE A 37 8.69 -19.15 -8.43
CA ILE A 37 9.45 -17.97 -8.01
C ILE A 37 10.29 -18.40 -6.81
N SER A 38 11.30 -19.23 -7.06
CA SER A 38 12.43 -19.35 -6.14
C SER A 38 13.34 -18.16 -6.45
N MET A 39 13.53 -17.25 -5.50
CA MET A 39 14.70 -16.37 -5.54
C MET A 39 15.91 -17.29 -5.69
N PRO A 40 16.74 -17.17 -6.76
CA PRO A 40 18.04 -17.78 -6.70
C PRO A 40 18.75 -17.12 -5.52
N LEU A 41 19.16 -17.90 -4.52
CA LEU A 41 20.26 -17.49 -3.67
C LEU A 41 21.44 -17.33 -4.63
N ALA A 42 21.81 -16.10 -4.96
CA ALA A 42 23.01 -15.86 -5.73
C ALA A 42 24.19 -16.42 -4.94
N GLU A 43 24.93 -17.36 -5.52
CA GLU A 43 26.12 -17.97 -4.92
C GLU A 43 27.20 -16.91 -4.58
N ASP A 44 27.05 -15.69 -5.11
CA ASP A 44 28.03 -14.60 -5.03
C ASP A 44 27.59 -13.41 -4.15
N GLY A 45 26.49 -13.52 -3.40
CA GLY A 45 26.03 -12.46 -2.48
C GLY A 45 25.55 -11.16 -3.15
N LYS A 46 25.33 -11.16 -4.46
CA LYS A 46 24.66 -10.06 -5.19
C LYS A 46 23.20 -10.40 -5.40
N GLU A 47 22.28 -9.58 -4.87
CA GLU A 47 20.85 -9.71 -5.16
C GLU A 47 20.62 -9.47 -6.67
N GLU A 48 20.47 -10.54 -7.46
CA GLU A 48 20.02 -10.42 -8.84
C GLU A 48 18.53 -10.03 -8.85
N SER A 49 18.22 -8.88 -9.45
CA SER A 49 16.84 -8.46 -9.69
C SER A 49 16.19 -9.45 -10.64
N PHE A 50 15.14 -10.16 -10.16
CA PHE A 50 14.35 -11.02 -11.03
C PHE A 50 13.58 -10.15 -12.04
N GLU A 51 14.10 -10.07 -13.27
CA GLU A 51 13.43 -9.50 -14.45
C GLU A 51 12.37 -10.51 -14.95
N GLY A 52 11.28 -10.64 -14.20
CA GLY A 52 10.11 -11.39 -14.66
C GLY A 52 9.44 -10.74 -15.89
N PRO A 53 8.48 -11.43 -16.55
CA PRO A 53 7.86 -10.98 -17.82
C PRO A 53 6.97 -9.72 -17.73
N PHE A 54 7.09 -8.92 -16.65
CA PHE A 54 6.18 -7.84 -16.30
C PHE A 54 6.56 -6.48 -16.91
N GLU A 55 7.76 -6.33 -17.47
CA GLU A 55 8.23 -5.04 -18.00
C GLU A 55 7.34 -4.43 -19.09
N LYS A 56 6.60 -5.26 -19.83
CA LYS A 56 5.72 -4.86 -20.94
C LYS A 56 4.22 -5.02 -20.60
N MET A 57 3.90 -5.35 -19.36
CA MET A 57 2.53 -5.61 -18.96
C MET A 57 1.75 -4.31 -18.77
N ILE A 58 0.57 -4.23 -19.38
CA ILE A 58 -0.34 -3.08 -19.27
C ILE A 58 -1.71 -3.61 -18.82
N VAL A 59 -2.27 -2.99 -17.80
CA VAL A 59 -3.62 -3.31 -17.32
C VAL A 59 -4.66 -2.68 -18.27
N PRO A 60 -5.63 -3.46 -18.80
CA PRO A 60 -6.65 -2.93 -19.70
C PRO A 60 -7.48 -1.81 -19.08
N GLY A 61 -7.90 -0.85 -19.89
CA GLY A 61 -8.46 0.40 -19.35
C GLY A 61 -9.82 0.28 -18.64
N HIS A 62 -10.58 -0.76 -18.95
CA HIS A 62 -11.85 -1.07 -18.29
C HIS A 62 -11.67 -1.86 -16.98
N THR A 63 -10.43 -2.10 -16.53
CA THR A 63 -10.16 -2.83 -15.28
C THR A 63 -10.61 -2.00 -14.09
N THR A 64 -11.38 -2.63 -13.20
CA THR A 64 -11.82 -2.00 -11.95
C THR A 64 -11.06 -2.53 -10.74
N GLN A 65 -10.42 -3.69 -10.85
CA GLN A 65 -9.66 -4.28 -9.76
C GLN A 65 -8.38 -4.93 -10.27
N VAL A 66 -7.26 -4.61 -9.64
CA VAL A 66 -5.96 -5.26 -9.85
C VAL A 66 -5.62 -6.08 -8.61
N ASP A 67 -5.35 -7.37 -8.80
CA ASP A 67 -4.97 -8.31 -7.75
C ASP A 67 -3.67 -9.01 -8.16
N PHE A 68 -2.55 -8.39 -7.75
CA PHE A 68 -1.18 -8.90 -7.91
C PHE A 68 -0.60 -9.31 -6.56
N TYR A 69 -1.47 -9.75 -5.65
CA TYR A 69 -1.06 -10.38 -4.40
C TYR A 69 -0.05 -11.50 -4.67
N ARG A 70 1.04 -11.54 -3.89
CA ARG A 70 2.01 -12.64 -3.88
C ARG A 70 2.50 -13.07 -5.27
N SER A 71 2.80 -12.07 -6.09
CA SER A 71 3.16 -12.25 -7.51
C SER A 71 4.67 -12.18 -7.78
N GLY A 72 5.48 -11.97 -6.74
CA GLY A 72 6.94 -11.87 -6.84
C GLY A 72 7.43 -10.58 -7.50
N LEU A 73 6.63 -9.51 -7.49
CA LEU A 73 6.99 -8.23 -8.09
C LEU A 73 8.14 -7.58 -7.34
N THR A 74 9.19 -7.20 -8.06
CA THR A 74 10.35 -6.45 -7.53
C THR A 74 10.29 -4.97 -7.88
N ILE A 75 9.63 -4.63 -8.99
CA ILE A 75 9.49 -3.28 -9.54
C ILE A 75 8.05 -3.08 -10.02
N LEU A 76 7.51 -1.87 -9.79
CA LEU A 76 6.30 -1.37 -10.45
C LEU A 76 6.67 -0.22 -11.39
N LYS A 77 6.09 -0.24 -12.59
CA LYS A 77 6.19 0.82 -13.59
C LYS A 77 4.85 1.55 -13.69
N ARG A 78 4.85 2.87 -13.95
CA ARG A 78 3.60 3.66 -14.04
C ARG A 78 2.72 3.22 -15.22
N GLU A 79 3.36 2.78 -16.30
CA GLU A 79 2.77 2.36 -17.57
C GLU A 79 1.82 1.18 -17.37
N LEU A 80 2.06 0.38 -16.32
CA LEU A 80 1.22 -0.73 -15.93
C LEU A 80 -0.23 -0.30 -15.66
N LEU A 81 -0.43 0.84 -15.02
CA LEU A 81 -1.75 1.34 -14.59
C LEU A 81 -2.23 2.57 -15.39
N GLU A 82 -1.42 3.06 -16.33
CA GLU A 82 -1.65 4.32 -17.03
C GLU A 82 -3.00 4.38 -17.75
N GLY A 83 -3.43 3.26 -18.34
CA GLY A 83 -4.71 3.16 -19.03
C GLY A 83 -5.90 2.77 -18.13
N ALA A 84 -5.68 2.31 -16.90
CA ALA A 84 -6.69 1.73 -16.02
C ALA A 84 -7.55 2.79 -15.32
N PHE A 85 -8.21 3.65 -16.09
CA PHE A 85 -8.97 4.81 -15.58
C PHE A 85 -10.16 4.44 -14.69
N ARG A 86 -10.65 3.19 -14.79
CA ARG A 86 -11.76 2.67 -13.98
C ARG A 86 -11.30 1.92 -12.71
N LEU A 87 -10.01 1.93 -12.40
CA LEU A 87 -9.46 1.19 -11.28
C LEU A 87 -9.98 1.71 -9.94
N GLN A 88 -10.63 0.83 -9.19
CA GLN A 88 -11.20 1.07 -7.87
C GLN A 88 -10.34 0.45 -6.77
N THR A 89 -9.81 -0.75 -6.99
CA THR A 89 -8.96 -1.43 -6.00
C THR A 89 -7.65 -1.92 -6.62
N ALA A 90 -6.55 -1.73 -5.90
CA ALA A 90 -5.24 -2.23 -6.31
C ALA A 90 -4.54 -2.94 -5.16
N ASP A 91 -4.32 -4.25 -5.35
CA ASP A 91 -3.58 -5.09 -4.42
C ASP A 91 -2.23 -5.49 -5.02
N PHE A 92 -1.16 -5.00 -4.40
CA PHE A 92 0.23 -5.34 -4.68
C PHE A 92 0.93 -5.93 -3.44
N SER A 93 0.16 -6.48 -2.49
CA SER A 93 0.70 -7.00 -1.24
C SER A 93 1.45 -8.32 -1.41
N GLU A 94 2.30 -8.64 -0.42
CA GLU A 94 3.15 -9.85 -0.41
C GLU A 94 4.09 -9.97 -1.61
N ASN A 95 4.67 -8.85 -2.03
CA ASN A 95 5.68 -8.80 -3.09
C ASN A 95 7.06 -8.37 -2.53
N PHE A 96 8.01 -8.09 -3.42
CA PHE A 96 9.38 -7.68 -3.09
C PHE A 96 9.65 -6.22 -3.49
N LEU A 97 8.62 -5.37 -3.49
CA LEU A 97 8.74 -3.99 -3.92
C LEU A 97 9.59 -3.19 -2.93
N LYS A 98 10.64 -2.53 -3.45
CA LYS A 98 11.52 -1.66 -2.65
C LYS A 98 11.22 -0.18 -2.84
N ASN A 99 10.85 0.20 -4.06
CA ASN A 99 10.58 1.57 -4.48
C ASN A 99 9.28 1.63 -5.27
N LEU A 100 8.63 2.80 -5.25
CA LEU A 100 7.42 3.08 -6.00
C LEU A 100 7.63 4.29 -6.91
N PRO A 101 7.12 4.28 -8.16
CA PRO A 101 7.05 5.49 -8.98
C PRO A 101 6.22 6.56 -8.26
N PHE A 102 6.64 7.82 -8.32
CA PHE A 102 5.95 8.91 -7.61
C PHE A 102 4.57 9.24 -8.20
N ASP A 103 4.32 8.81 -9.42
CA ASP A 103 3.14 9.07 -10.24
C ASP A 103 2.37 7.77 -10.59
N LEU A 104 2.64 6.68 -9.87
CA LEU A 104 2.07 5.35 -10.12
C LEU A 104 0.53 5.36 -10.29
N PHE A 105 -0.18 6.18 -9.52
CA PHE A 105 -1.65 6.24 -9.50
C PHE A 105 -2.25 7.51 -10.13
N VAL A 106 -1.45 8.34 -10.81
CA VAL A 106 -1.89 9.68 -11.26
C VAL A 106 -3.10 9.65 -12.22
N LYS A 107 -3.31 8.53 -12.92
CA LYS A 107 -4.43 8.31 -13.86
C LYS A 107 -5.61 7.55 -13.24
N ASN A 108 -5.47 6.99 -12.04
CA ASN A 108 -6.45 6.10 -11.41
C ASN A 108 -7.27 6.84 -10.34
N GLN A 109 -7.87 7.97 -10.73
CA GLN A 109 -8.44 8.96 -9.79
C GLN A 109 -9.67 8.47 -9.00
N ILE A 110 -10.30 7.37 -9.44
CA ILE A 110 -11.45 6.77 -8.76
C ILE A 110 -11.07 5.61 -7.84
N ILE A 111 -9.77 5.37 -7.62
CA ILE A 111 -9.30 4.32 -6.73
C ILE A 111 -9.75 4.61 -5.29
N SER A 112 -10.35 3.59 -4.66
CA SER A 112 -10.86 3.64 -3.30
C SER A 112 -9.97 2.87 -2.32
N GLU A 113 -9.21 1.87 -2.79
CA GLU A 113 -8.40 1.01 -1.93
C GLU A 113 -7.05 0.69 -2.55
N ILE A 114 -5.98 0.88 -1.77
CA ILE A 114 -4.61 0.54 -2.15
C ILE A 114 -4.00 -0.35 -1.06
N ASN A 115 -3.58 -1.55 -1.43
CA ASN A 115 -2.84 -2.46 -0.57
C ASN A 115 -1.41 -2.66 -1.09
N LEU A 116 -0.44 -2.16 -0.32
CA LEU A 116 1.00 -2.26 -0.56
C LEU A 116 1.71 -2.99 0.60
N SER A 117 0.95 -3.69 1.44
CA SER A 117 1.48 -4.36 2.63
C SER A 117 2.45 -5.50 2.31
N LYS A 118 3.26 -5.89 3.30
CA LYS A 118 4.17 -7.05 3.22
C LYS A 118 5.10 -6.95 2.00
N ASN A 119 5.74 -5.80 1.84
CA ASN A 119 6.74 -5.52 0.82
C ASN A 119 8.07 -5.11 1.50
N GLN A 120 9.01 -4.55 0.73
CA GLN A 120 10.30 -4.07 1.22
C GLN A 120 10.45 -2.54 1.08
N ILE A 121 9.34 -1.81 1.09
CA ILE A 121 9.31 -0.38 0.82
C ILE A 121 10.00 0.37 1.96
N ARG A 122 11.02 1.17 1.63
CA ARG A 122 11.78 1.96 2.62
C ARG A 122 11.30 3.42 2.72
N SER A 123 10.74 3.94 1.64
CA SER A 123 10.21 5.30 1.56
C SER A 123 9.05 5.36 0.58
N VAL A 124 8.03 6.14 0.92
CA VAL A 124 6.88 6.38 0.04
C VAL A 124 7.03 7.74 -0.64
N PRO A 125 6.90 7.85 -1.97
CA PRO A 125 7.02 9.13 -2.68
C PRO A 125 6.00 10.16 -2.17
N PRO A 126 6.37 11.44 -2.00
CA PRO A 126 5.51 12.47 -1.38
C PRO A 126 4.20 12.79 -2.10
N ARG A 127 4.00 12.29 -3.31
CA ARG A 127 2.83 12.58 -4.16
C ARG A 127 2.14 11.32 -4.68
N LEU A 128 2.46 10.16 -4.09
CA LEU A 128 1.91 8.88 -4.54
C LEU A 128 0.37 8.87 -4.55
N PHE A 129 -0.26 9.56 -3.59
CA PHE A 129 -1.71 9.63 -3.44
C PHE A 129 -2.32 10.95 -3.90
N LEU A 130 -1.58 11.75 -4.67
CA LEU A 130 -2.04 13.08 -5.12
C LEU A 130 -3.29 12.97 -6.00
N GLY A 131 -4.33 13.75 -5.68
CA GLY A 131 -5.59 13.77 -6.44
C GLY A 131 -6.49 12.54 -6.29
N LEU A 132 -6.18 11.58 -5.41
CA LEU A 132 -7.00 10.38 -5.19
C LEU A 132 -8.17 10.67 -4.24
N ASN A 133 -9.10 11.53 -4.67
CA ASN A 133 -10.20 12.06 -3.85
C ASN A 133 -11.26 11.02 -3.44
N GLN A 134 -11.20 9.80 -3.99
CA GLN A 134 -12.08 8.69 -3.63
C GLN A 134 -11.40 7.67 -2.71
N LEU A 135 -10.10 7.83 -2.43
CA LEU A 135 -9.31 6.88 -1.66
C LEU A 135 -9.82 6.78 -0.22
N LYS A 136 -10.21 5.59 0.21
CA LYS A 136 -10.76 5.29 1.53
C LYS A 136 -9.78 4.52 2.40
N SER A 137 -9.06 3.56 1.81
CA SER A 137 -8.17 2.66 2.54
C SER A 137 -6.76 2.65 1.95
N ILE A 138 -5.77 2.80 2.83
CA ILE A 138 -4.35 2.67 2.51
C ILE A 138 -3.73 1.66 3.47
N ASP A 139 -3.21 0.57 2.95
CA ASP A 139 -2.41 -0.40 3.71
C ASP A 139 -0.94 -0.36 3.25
N LEU A 140 -0.07 0.12 4.14
CA LEU A 140 1.39 0.16 3.98
C LEU A 140 2.08 -0.69 5.06
N SER A 141 1.34 -1.57 5.73
CA SER A 141 1.83 -2.38 6.84
C SER A 141 2.92 -3.37 6.41
N HIS A 142 3.71 -3.88 7.37
CA HIS A 142 4.74 -4.89 7.11
C HIS A 142 5.74 -4.47 6.01
N ASN A 143 6.23 -3.24 6.10
CA ASN A 143 7.25 -2.69 5.20
C ASN A 143 8.48 -2.26 6.01
N GLN A 144 9.38 -1.47 5.40
CA GLN A 144 10.61 -1.00 6.03
C GLN A 144 10.64 0.52 6.12
N ILE A 145 9.47 1.17 6.19
CA ILE A 145 9.33 2.62 6.12
C ILE A 145 9.91 3.26 7.39
N GLY A 146 10.95 4.08 7.23
CA GLY A 146 11.60 4.78 8.34
C GLY A 146 11.03 6.16 8.64
N SER A 147 10.45 6.82 7.64
CA SER A 147 9.87 8.16 7.75
C SER A 147 8.84 8.41 6.68
N LEU A 148 7.87 9.28 6.96
CA LEU A 148 6.85 9.71 6.01
C LEU A 148 7.06 11.18 5.65
N ASN A 149 6.96 11.51 4.36
CA ASN A 149 7.02 12.90 3.92
C ASN A 149 5.75 13.65 4.36
N LYS A 150 5.90 14.89 4.82
CA LYS A 150 4.77 15.75 5.26
C LYS A 150 3.71 16.02 4.19
N LEU A 151 4.04 15.86 2.91
CA LEU A 151 3.13 16.07 1.78
C LEU A 151 2.44 14.78 1.29
N LEU A 152 2.82 13.61 1.82
CA LEU A 152 2.34 12.31 1.34
C LEU A 152 0.81 12.22 1.33
N PHE A 153 0.17 12.75 2.37
CA PHE A 153 -1.27 12.69 2.58
C PHE A 153 -1.97 14.05 2.33
N LYS A 154 -1.38 14.90 1.48
CA LYS A 154 -1.91 16.26 1.25
C LYS A 154 -3.37 16.28 0.77
N ASP A 155 -3.76 15.34 -0.09
CA ASP A 155 -5.12 15.28 -0.65
C ASP A 155 -5.93 14.09 -0.09
N ALA A 156 -5.48 13.52 1.05
CA ALA A 156 -6.06 12.30 1.63
C ALA A 156 -7.30 12.56 2.51
N ASN A 157 -8.11 13.58 2.17
CA ASN A 157 -9.30 13.96 2.95
C ASN A 157 -10.36 12.86 2.97
N SER A 158 -10.43 12.03 1.93
CA SER A 158 -11.38 10.91 1.82
C SER A 158 -10.99 9.67 2.63
N VAL A 159 -9.74 9.57 3.09
CA VAL A 159 -9.20 8.35 3.72
C VAL A 159 -9.79 8.17 5.11
N THR A 160 -10.34 6.99 5.34
CA THR A 160 -10.93 6.57 6.63
C THR A 160 -10.09 5.54 7.35
N GLN A 161 -9.26 4.77 6.62
CA GLN A 161 -8.43 3.69 7.15
C GLN A 161 -6.98 3.87 6.70
N LEU A 162 -6.05 3.88 7.66
CA LEU A 162 -4.62 3.91 7.39
C LEU A 162 -3.89 2.90 8.28
N ASP A 163 -3.26 1.91 7.63
CA ASP A 163 -2.38 0.95 8.31
C ASP A 163 -0.92 1.23 7.97
N LEU A 164 -0.15 1.58 9.00
CA LEU A 164 1.29 1.78 8.97
C LEU A 164 2.01 0.84 9.95
N SER A 165 1.32 -0.19 10.43
CA SER A 165 1.86 -1.13 11.41
C SER A 165 3.05 -1.90 10.86
N ASN A 166 3.88 -2.46 11.74
CA ASN A 166 5.00 -3.32 11.34
C ASN A 166 5.96 -2.61 10.36
N ASN A 167 6.33 -1.37 10.69
CA ASN A 167 7.29 -0.56 9.94
C ASN A 167 8.47 -0.16 10.85
N ARG A 168 9.27 0.83 10.44
CA ARG A 168 10.45 1.32 11.17
C ARG A 168 10.31 2.79 11.57
N LEU A 169 9.07 3.28 11.71
CA LEU A 169 8.80 4.69 11.99
C LEU A 169 9.30 5.05 13.39
N LEU A 170 10.02 6.16 13.47
CA LEU A 170 10.50 6.75 14.73
C LEU A 170 9.65 7.92 15.21
N SER A 171 8.99 8.61 14.28
CA SER A 171 8.14 9.77 14.58
C SER A 171 7.05 9.92 13.53
N ILE A 172 5.94 10.52 13.98
CA ILE A 172 4.84 10.96 13.13
C ILE A 172 4.28 12.23 13.78
N THR A 173 3.91 13.22 12.96
CA THR A 173 3.53 14.54 13.46
C THR A 173 2.09 14.86 13.09
N ARG A 174 1.48 15.81 13.81
CA ARG A 174 0.19 16.41 13.43
C ARG A 174 0.17 16.86 11.96
N VAL A 175 1.27 17.44 11.46
CA VAL A 175 1.37 17.93 10.08
C VAL A 175 1.25 16.79 9.06
N THR A 176 1.83 15.62 9.37
CA THR A 176 1.78 14.45 8.48
C THR A 176 0.35 13.98 8.22
N LEU A 177 -0.53 14.04 9.23
CA LEU A 177 -1.91 13.56 9.15
C LEU A 177 -2.95 14.69 9.06
N MET A 178 -2.53 15.95 8.91
CA MET A 178 -3.42 17.11 9.12
C MET A 178 -4.66 17.09 8.20
N ASN A 179 -4.50 16.65 6.94
CA ASN A 179 -5.57 16.66 5.94
C ASN A 179 -6.46 15.41 5.95
N MET A 180 -6.10 14.38 6.71
CA MET A 180 -6.90 13.15 6.84
C MET A 180 -8.06 13.38 7.83
N ILE A 181 -8.99 14.28 7.48
CA ILE A 181 -10.07 14.75 8.36
C ILE A 181 -11.13 13.66 8.64
N ASN A 182 -11.32 12.72 7.71
CA ASN A 182 -12.26 11.62 7.85
C ASN A 182 -11.61 10.33 8.40
N LEU A 183 -10.39 10.41 8.94
CA LEU A 183 -9.69 9.24 9.46
C LEU A 183 -10.43 8.67 10.67
N GLN A 184 -10.82 7.40 10.57
CA GLN A 184 -11.56 6.65 11.59
C GLN A 184 -10.70 5.60 12.26
N SER A 185 -9.74 5.00 11.53
CA SER A 185 -8.86 4.00 12.10
C SER A 185 -7.44 4.15 11.61
N LEU A 186 -6.53 4.08 12.58
CA LEU A 186 -5.11 4.27 12.41
C LEU A 186 -4.35 3.18 13.16
N ASP A 187 -3.59 2.38 12.43
CA ASP A 187 -2.69 1.39 13.02
C ASP A 187 -1.24 1.86 12.89
N LEU A 188 -0.61 2.10 14.05
CA LEU A 188 0.79 2.47 14.20
C LEU A 188 1.55 1.43 15.05
N SER A 189 0.94 0.26 15.30
CA SER A 189 1.53 -0.78 16.13
C SER A 189 2.81 -1.36 15.50
N SER A 190 3.66 -1.97 16.32
CA SER A 190 4.89 -2.62 15.84
C SER A 190 5.80 -1.68 15.03
N ASN A 191 5.96 -0.44 15.52
CA ASN A 191 6.92 0.53 15.00
C ASN A 191 8.00 0.80 16.07
N ARG A 192 8.75 1.90 15.95
CA ARG A 192 9.86 2.25 16.83
C ARG A 192 9.62 3.59 17.53
N PHE A 193 8.36 3.96 17.75
CA PHE A 193 8.02 5.20 18.42
C PHE A 193 8.50 5.17 19.88
N ARG A 194 9.22 6.21 20.30
CA ARG A 194 9.57 6.48 21.71
C ARG A 194 8.71 7.57 22.33
N ASP A 195 8.32 8.53 21.50
CA ASP A 195 7.46 9.65 21.86
C ASP A 195 6.44 9.92 20.74
N LEU A 196 5.19 10.15 21.13
CA LEU A 196 4.07 10.50 20.26
C LEU A 196 3.46 11.87 20.61
N SER A 197 4.12 12.68 21.45
CA SER A 197 3.65 14.00 21.89
C SER A 197 3.41 14.99 20.73
N ALA A 198 4.15 14.84 19.63
CA ALA A 198 4.01 15.65 18.41
C ALA A 198 2.79 15.24 17.55
N LEU A 199 2.18 14.10 17.84
CA LEU A 199 0.98 13.61 17.17
C LEU A 199 -0.24 14.16 17.90
N LYS A 200 -1.13 14.82 17.14
CA LYS A 200 -2.40 15.34 17.66
C LYS A 200 -3.52 14.94 16.71
N PHE A 201 -4.65 14.55 17.28
CA PHE A 201 -5.82 14.08 16.55
C PHE A 201 -6.97 15.08 16.56
N ASP A 202 -6.69 16.35 16.90
CA ASP A 202 -7.68 17.42 17.00
C ASP A 202 -8.58 17.46 15.75
N GLY A 203 -9.90 17.34 15.95
CA GLY A 203 -10.90 17.40 14.88
C GLY A 203 -11.05 16.13 14.04
N LYS A 204 -10.42 15.00 14.42
CA LYS A 204 -10.60 13.71 13.76
C LYS A 204 -11.65 12.86 14.48
N GLN A 205 -12.46 12.14 13.70
CA GLN A 205 -13.48 11.21 14.20
C GLN A 205 -12.89 9.79 14.35
N LEU A 206 -11.75 9.67 15.03
CA LEU A 206 -11.09 8.38 15.23
C LEU A 206 -11.94 7.47 16.14
N GLU A 207 -12.17 6.25 15.68
CA GLU A 207 -12.87 5.17 16.39
C GLU A 207 -11.89 4.13 16.94
N SER A 208 -10.71 3.99 16.32
CA SER A 208 -9.69 3.00 16.66
C SER A 208 -8.29 3.55 16.42
N ILE A 209 -7.40 3.37 17.40
CA ILE A 209 -5.98 3.73 17.26
C ILE A 209 -5.12 2.67 17.93
N LYS A 210 -4.31 1.96 17.15
CA LYS A 210 -3.44 0.92 17.69
C LYS A 210 -2.02 1.41 17.82
N LEU A 211 -1.49 1.38 19.04
CA LEU A 211 -0.11 1.82 19.35
C LEU A 211 0.76 0.71 19.94
N GLY A 212 0.23 -0.51 20.08
CA GLY A 212 0.92 -1.64 20.69
C GLY A 212 2.28 -1.97 20.06
N HIS A 213 3.16 -2.64 20.81
CA HIS A 213 4.48 -3.06 20.34
C HIS A 213 5.37 -1.92 19.79
N ASN A 214 5.33 -0.76 20.44
CA ASN A 214 6.29 0.33 20.23
C ASN A 214 7.29 0.43 21.40
N ASN A 215 8.26 1.32 21.30
CA ASN A 215 9.27 1.58 22.34
C ASN A 215 8.90 2.82 23.18
N LEU A 216 7.62 2.99 23.51
CA LEU A 216 7.12 4.21 24.15
C LEU A 216 7.64 4.33 25.58
N ASP A 217 8.39 5.40 25.87
CA ASP A 217 8.89 5.67 27.22
C ASP A 217 7.75 6.13 28.14
N LYS A 218 6.84 6.95 27.58
CA LYS A 218 5.63 7.45 28.24
C LYS A 218 4.52 7.67 27.21
N LEU A 219 3.30 7.33 27.58
CA LEU A 219 2.10 7.74 26.85
C LEU A 219 1.59 9.06 27.43
N SER A 220 1.59 10.14 26.65
CA SER A 220 1.01 11.40 27.09
C SER A 220 -0.51 11.36 26.92
N MET A 221 -1.27 11.44 28.02
CA MET A 221 -2.73 11.47 27.96
C MET A 221 -3.29 12.66 27.15
N THR A 222 -2.49 13.71 26.94
CA THR A 222 -2.93 14.88 26.16
C THR A 222 -3.17 14.55 24.68
N MET A 223 -2.52 13.52 24.12
CA MET A 223 -2.75 13.13 22.73
C MET A 223 -4.13 12.48 22.52
N PHE A 224 -4.74 11.97 23.60
CA PHE A 224 -6.06 11.35 23.61
C PHE A 224 -7.19 12.27 24.08
N LYS A 225 -6.88 13.53 24.44
CA LYS A 225 -7.82 14.48 25.05
C LYS A 225 -9.05 14.82 24.18
N HIS A 226 -9.03 14.45 22.91
CA HIS A 226 -10.09 14.68 21.92
C HIS A 226 -10.49 13.41 21.16
N LEU A 227 -10.21 12.23 21.74
CA LEU A 227 -10.54 10.92 21.18
C LEU A 227 -11.80 10.35 21.84
N ASP A 228 -12.87 11.14 21.88
CA ASP A 228 -14.12 10.80 22.57
C ASP A 228 -14.83 9.57 21.95
N ASN A 229 -14.55 9.28 20.68
CA ASN A 229 -15.14 8.15 19.94
C ASN A 229 -14.29 6.87 19.97
N VAL A 230 -13.07 6.90 20.54
CA VAL A 230 -12.20 5.73 20.57
C VAL A 230 -12.67 4.75 21.65
N LYS A 231 -13.00 3.53 21.25
CA LYS A 231 -13.42 2.48 22.20
C LYS A 231 -12.24 2.10 23.10
N LYS A 232 -12.47 1.92 24.41
CA LYS A 232 -11.42 1.59 25.41
C LYS A 232 -10.60 0.33 25.09
N GLY A 233 -11.10 -0.60 24.28
CA GLY A 233 -10.37 -1.79 23.84
C GLY A 233 -9.65 -1.64 22.49
N ALA A 234 -9.66 -0.43 21.91
CA ALA A 234 -9.07 -0.08 20.63
C ALA A 234 -7.91 0.93 20.76
N LEU A 235 -7.28 0.97 21.94
CA LEU A 235 -6.09 1.75 22.31
C LEU A 235 -4.89 0.83 22.51
#